data_AF-U2WDK5-F1
#
_entry.id   AF-U2WDK5-F1
#
_cell.length_a   1.000
_cell.length_b   1.000
_cell.length_c   1.000
_cell.angle_alpha   90.00
_cell.angle_beta   90.00
_cell.angle_gamma   90.00
#
_symmetry.space_group_name_H-M   'P 1'
#
loop_
_entity.id
_entity.type
_entity.pdbx_description
1 polymer ?
#
loop_
_entity_poly.entity_id
_entity_poly.type
_entity_poly.pdbx_seq_one_letter_code
_entity_poly.pdbx_strand_id
1 'polypeptide(L)'
;MLTPLDIHDKEFKRSFRGYDEDEIDDFLDRVVNDYEKLFRENDDLKERLARASKDNEEYQKMERGLRDTLLLAQKTSEEIVGKAKDESKALMETTTQKCDTMRQEAELYVKQQAEEVISQAREKALTYDQIIRDRVEYLRKLKDSMEGELSVIDESIASALALKSEEGAGKKDGQEETNTKTDDEGTQES
;
A
#
# COMPACT_ATOMS: atom_id res chain seq x y z
N MET A 1 84.41 -10.64 -26.44
CA MET A 1 84.35 -9.64 -27.52
C MET A 1 85.57 -8.75 -27.38
N LEU A 2 86.09 -8.26 -28.50
CA LEU A 2 87.16 -7.26 -28.50
C LEU A 2 86.57 -5.90 -28.14
N THR A 3 87.27 -5.14 -27.32
CA THR A 3 86.98 -3.73 -27.06
C THR A 3 87.66 -2.87 -28.13
N PRO A 4 87.23 -1.62 -28.34
CA PRO A 4 87.94 -0.68 -29.21
C PRO A 4 89.43 -0.57 -28.84
N LEU A 5 89.75 -0.63 -27.54
CA LEU A 5 91.12 -0.66 -27.01
C LEU A 5 91.89 -1.92 -27.45
N ASP A 6 91.26 -3.10 -27.42
CA ASP A 6 91.88 -4.36 -27.87
C ASP A 6 92.15 -4.38 -29.38
N ILE A 7 91.44 -3.58 -30.17
CA ILE A 7 91.65 -3.42 -31.62
C ILE A 7 92.80 -2.44 -31.89
N HIS A 8 92.85 -1.35 -31.12
CA HIS A 8 93.93 -0.35 -31.19
C HIS A 8 95.29 -0.94 -30.78
N ASP A 9 95.35 -1.72 -29.70
CA ASP A 9 96.60 -2.29 -29.18
C ASP A 9 97.05 -3.57 -29.91
N LYS A 10 96.46 -3.86 -31.07
CA LYS A 10 96.67 -5.12 -31.78
C LYS A 10 97.93 -5.11 -32.64
N GLU A 11 98.98 -5.80 -32.19
CA GLU A 11 100.18 -6.02 -33.00
C GLU A 11 100.06 -7.20 -33.98
N PHE A 12 100.48 -6.97 -35.23
CA PHE A 12 100.55 -7.99 -36.29
C PHE A 12 102.00 -8.43 -36.57
N LYS A 13 102.20 -9.71 -36.91
CA LYS A 13 103.52 -10.24 -37.26
C LYS A 13 103.88 -9.91 -38.72
N ARG A 14 105.09 -9.40 -38.96
CA ARG A 14 105.60 -9.14 -40.31
C ARG A 14 105.93 -10.43 -41.07
N SER A 15 105.62 -10.47 -42.36
CA SER A 15 105.88 -11.59 -43.27
C SER A 15 106.39 -11.07 -44.62
N PHE A 16 107.19 -11.89 -45.34
CA PHE A 16 107.92 -11.50 -46.56
C PHE A 16 107.03 -11.05 -47.74
N ARG A 17 105.70 -11.23 -47.65
CA ARG A 17 104.66 -10.70 -48.56
C ARG A 17 103.41 -10.32 -47.75
N GLY A 18 103.55 -9.34 -46.85
CA GLY A 18 102.46 -8.84 -45.99
C GLY A 18 101.67 -7.69 -46.63
N TYR A 19 100.55 -7.36 -45.99
CA TYR A 19 99.83 -6.10 -46.25
C TYR A 19 100.64 -4.90 -45.76
N ASP A 20 100.35 -3.72 -46.31
CA ASP A 20 100.97 -2.46 -45.91
C ASP A 20 100.54 -2.09 -44.48
N GLU A 21 101.50 -1.79 -43.59
CA GLU A 21 101.22 -1.42 -42.19
C GLU A 21 100.44 -0.11 -42.11
N ASP A 22 100.78 0.90 -42.94
CA ASP A 22 100.12 2.21 -42.89
C ASP A 22 98.64 2.10 -43.33
N GLU A 23 98.36 1.26 -44.34
CA GLU A 23 96.98 1.01 -44.81
C GLU A 23 96.16 0.21 -43.79
N ILE A 24 96.81 -0.72 -43.07
CA ILE A 24 96.18 -1.49 -41.98
C ILE A 24 95.84 -0.55 -40.82
N ASP A 25 96.76 0.32 -40.40
CA ASP A 25 96.55 1.24 -39.29
C ASP A 25 95.41 2.24 -39.60
N ASP A 26 95.40 2.84 -40.79
CA ASP A 26 94.31 3.71 -41.27
C ASP A 26 92.94 2.99 -41.32
N PHE A 27 92.93 1.68 -41.57
CA PHE A 27 91.72 0.88 -41.51
C PHE A 27 91.31 0.58 -40.06
N LEU A 28 92.25 0.20 -39.20
CA LEU A 28 91.99 -0.08 -37.79
C LEU A 28 91.48 1.15 -37.05
N ASP A 29 91.99 2.35 -37.33
CA ASP A 29 91.49 3.60 -36.75
C ASP A 29 90.02 3.86 -37.10
N ARG A 30 89.62 3.56 -38.34
CA ARG A 30 88.20 3.64 -38.77
C ARG A 30 87.36 2.59 -38.05
N VAL A 31 87.87 1.35 -37.95
CA VAL A 31 87.18 0.27 -37.23
C VAL A 31 87.01 0.61 -35.76
N VAL A 32 88.03 1.13 -35.08
CA VAL A 32 87.99 1.55 -33.67
C VAL A 32 86.93 2.64 -33.46
N ASN A 33 86.92 3.67 -34.31
CA ASN A 33 85.92 4.75 -34.24
C ASN A 33 84.49 4.22 -34.42
N ASP A 34 84.25 3.38 -35.42
CA ASP A 34 82.93 2.78 -35.66
C ASP A 34 82.53 1.85 -34.50
N TYR A 35 83.47 1.09 -33.93
CA TYR A 35 83.23 0.21 -32.78
C TYR A 35 82.88 1.00 -31.51
N GLU A 36 83.58 2.11 -31.26
CA GLU A 36 83.24 3.02 -30.16
C GLU A 36 81.84 3.60 -30.32
N LYS A 37 81.49 4.04 -31.54
CA LYS A 37 80.17 4.58 -31.83
C LYS A 37 79.08 3.53 -31.60
N LEU A 38 79.29 2.31 -32.08
CA LEU A 38 78.42 1.16 -31.85
C LEU A 38 78.25 0.86 -30.36
N PHE A 39 79.32 0.91 -29.57
CA PHE A 39 79.24 0.70 -28.12
C PHE A 39 78.39 1.78 -27.43
N ARG A 40 78.63 3.05 -27.75
CA ARG A 40 77.85 4.16 -27.19
C ARG A 40 76.37 4.08 -27.57
N GLU A 41 76.07 3.77 -28.83
CA GLU A 41 74.69 3.56 -29.29
C GLU A 41 74.05 2.36 -28.61
N ASN A 42 74.79 1.26 -28.41
CA ASN A 42 74.28 0.08 -27.72
C ASN A 42 73.93 0.37 -26.25
N ASP A 43 74.78 1.14 -25.56
CA ASP A 43 74.55 1.53 -24.18
C ASP A 43 73.37 2.50 -24.05
N ASP A 44 73.23 3.51 -24.93
CA ASP A 44 72.04 4.38 -24.96
C ASP A 44 70.76 3.59 -25.24
N LEU A 45 70.80 2.66 -26.21
CA LEU A 45 69.66 1.80 -26.52
C LEU A 45 69.28 0.90 -25.35
N LYS A 46 70.25 0.31 -24.64
CA LYS A 46 70.00 -0.47 -23.43
C LYS A 46 69.39 0.37 -22.32
N GLU A 47 69.87 1.59 -22.11
CA GLU A 47 69.33 2.49 -21.09
C GLU A 47 67.89 2.91 -21.42
N ARG A 48 67.60 3.24 -22.69
CA ARG A 48 66.24 3.53 -23.15
C ARG A 48 65.31 2.34 -23.02
N LEU A 49 65.78 1.15 -23.36
CA LEU A 49 65.01 -0.07 -23.21
C LEU A 49 64.69 -0.35 -21.74
N ALA A 50 65.67 -0.19 -20.84
CA ALA A 50 65.45 -0.35 -19.41
C ALA A 50 64.42 0.67 -18.87
N ARG A 51 64.50 1.93 -19.29
CA ARG A 51 63.49 2.96 -18.95
C ARG A 51 62.11 2.58 -19.45
N ALA A 52 61.97 2.25 -20.73
CA ALA A 52 60.70 1.88 -21.34
C ALA A 52 60.09 0.62 -20.72
N SER A 53 60.91 -0.38 -20.40
CA SER A 53 60.47 -1.59 -19.69
C SER A 53 59.92 -1.26 -18.30
N LYS A 54 60.60 -0.38 -17.55
CA LYS A 54 60.14 0.04 -16.23
C LYS A 54 58.81 0.79 -16.30
N ASP A 55 58.68 1.75 -17.23
CA ASP A 55 57.44 2.51 -17.42
C ASP A 55 56.28 1.57 -17.79
N ASN A 56 56.53 0.58 -18.66
CA ASN A 56 55.53 -0.41 -19.04
C ASN A 56 55.08 -1.28 -17.84
N GLU A 57 56.00 -1.67 -16.97
CA GLU A 57 55.65 -2.38 -15.73
C GLU A 57 54.77 -1.52 -14.80
N GLU A 58 55.07 -0.23 -14.69
CA GLU A 58 54.26 0.71 -13.92
C GLU A 58 52.86 0.88 -14.53
N TYR A 59 52.76 1.04 -15.85
CA TYR A 59 51.47 1.11 -16.55
C TYR A 59 50.65 -0.17 -16.36
N GLN A 60 51.25 -1.35 -16.46
CA GLN A 60 50.54 -2.61 -16.22
C GLN A 60 50.06 -2.74 -14.78
N LYS A 61 50.83 -2.26 -13.79
CA LYS A 61 50.38 -2.22 -12.39
C LYS A 61 49.20 -1.28 -12.22
N MET A 62 49.26 -0.09 -12.83
CA MET A 62 48.18 0.89 -12.79
C MET A 62 46.91 0.36 -13.49
N GLU A 63 47.04 -0.26 -14.66
CA GLU A 63 45.94 -0.88 -15.40
C GLU A 63 45.25 -1.97 -14.56
N ARG A 64 46.03 -2.85 -13.92
CA ARG A 64 45.49 -3.88 -13.01
C ARG A 64 44.71 -3.24 -11.86
N GLY A 65 45.27 -2.22 -11.20
CA GLY A 65 44.59 -1.52 -10.11
C GLY A 65 43.28 -0.84 -10.55
N LEU A 66 43.27 -0.22 -11.73
CA LEU A 66 42.06 0.37 -12.32
C LEU A 66 41.01 -0.70 -12.64
N ARG A 67 41.41 -1.82 -13.23
CA ARG A 67 40.51 -2.93 -13.54
C ARG A 67 39.90 -3.54 -12.28
N ASP A 68 40.70 -3.74 -11.23
CA ASP A 68 40.22 -4.26 -9.94
C ASP A 68 39.24 -3.27 -9.28
N THR A 69 39.55 -1.97 -9.36
CA THR A 69 38.66 -0.92 -8.83
C THR A 69 37.33 -0.87 -9.60
N LEU A 70 37.37 -0.98 -10.94
CA LEU A 70 36.17 -1.04 -11.77
C LEU A 70 35.32 -2.27 -11.47
N LEU A 71 35.95 -3.44 -11.32
CA LEU A 71 35.26 -4.67 -10.95
C LEU A 71 34.63 -4.58 -9.56
N LEU A 72 35.35 -3.99 -8.60
CA LEU A 72 34.81 -3.74 -7.26
C LEU A 72 33.61 -2.80 -7.32
N ALA A 73 33.73 -1.66 -8.02
CA ALA A 73 32.64 -0.70 -8.18
C ALA A 73 31.41 -1.34 -8.85
N GLN A 74 31.61 -2.17 -9.88
CA GLN A 74 30.53 -2.91 -10.52
C GLN A 74 29.86 -3.87 -9.54
N LYS A 75 30.64 -4.71 -8.84
CA LYS A 75 30.12 -5.68 -7.89
C LYS A 75 29.36 -4.99 -6.74
N THR A 76 29.91 -3.90 -6.20
CA THR A 76 29.23 -3.11 -5.17
C THR A 76 27.94 -2.49 -5.70
N SER A 77 27.92 -2.01 -6.94
CA SER A 77 26.70 -1.47 -7.56
C SER A 77 25.63 -2.56 -7.72
N GLU A 78 26.00 -3.75 -8.17
CA GLU A 78 25.11 -4.90 -8.28
C GLU A 78 24.56 -5.33 -6.92
N GLU A 79 25.41 -5.36 -5.88
CA GLU A 79 24.99 -5.66 -4.51
C GLU A 79 24.03 -4.61 -3.94
N ILE A 80 24.29 -3.31 -4.16
CA ILE A 80 23.38 -2.23 -3.72
C ILE A 80 22.03 -2.34 -4.42
N VAL A 81 22.02 -2.54 -5.74
CA VAL A 81 20.78 -2.70 -6.51
C VAL A 81 20.03 -3.98 -6.10
N GLY A 82 20.75 -5.07 -5.85
CA GLY A 82 20.18 -6.32 -5.34
C GLY A 82 19.50 -6.12 -3.99
N LYS A 83 20.23 -5.57 -3.01
CA LYS A 83 19.69 -5.28 -1.68
C LYS A 83 18.49 -4.34 -1.72
N ALA A 84 18.57 -3.25 -2.49
CA ALA A 84 17.46 -2.31 -2.63
C ALA A 84 16.20 -2.97 -3.22
N LYS A 85 16.36 -3.90 -4.18
CA LYS A 85 15.25 -4.68 -4.74
C LYS A 85 14.65 -5.63 -3.70
N ASP A 86 15.47 -6.32 -2.93
CA ASP A 86 15.00 -7.29 -1.94
C ASP A 86 14.31 -6.58 -0.76
N GLU A 87 14.87 -5.47 -0.27
CA GLU A 87 14.25 -4.62 0.74
C GLU A 87 12.94 -4.03 0.24
N SER A 88 12.88 -3.56 -1.01
CA SER A 88 11.65 -3.05 -1.62
C SER A 88 10.56 -4.13 -1.71
N LYS A 89 10.92 -5.36 -2.10
CA LYS A 89 9.97 -6.49 -2.12
C LYS A 89 9.46 -6.82 -0.72
N ALA A 90 10.35 -6.90 0.28
CA ALA A 90 9.96 -7.16 1.66
C ALA A 90 9.06 -6.04 2.23
N LEU A 91 9.36 -4.78 1.91
CA LEU A 91 8.52 -3.65 2.28
C LEU A 91 7.15 -3.73 1.60
N MET A 92 7.09 -4.05 0.32
CA MET A 92 5.82 -4.24 -0.40
C MET A 92 5.00 -5.37 0.20
N GLU A 93 5.61 -6.51 0.51
CA GLU A 93 4.93 -7.66 1.09
C GLU A 93 4.35 -7.32 2.47
N THR A 94 5.16 -6.73 3.35
CA THR A 94 4.71 -6.32 4.69
C THR A 94 3.65 -5.22 4.64
N THR A 95 3.75 -4.29 3.69
CA THR A 95 2.73 -3.24 3.49
C THR A 95 1.43 -3.84 2.98
N THR A 96 1.50 -4.80 2.05
CA THR A 96 0.32 -5.50 1.54
C THR A 96 -0.39 -6.25 2.66
N GLN A 97 0.36 -7.02 3.47
CA GLN A 97 -0.20 -7.71 4.64
C GLN A 97 -0.86 -6.73 5.62
N LYS A 98 -0.22 -5.60 5.93
CA LYS A 98 -0.80 -4.57 6.81
C LYS A 98 -2.08 -3.97 6.23
N CYS A 99 -2.10 -3.66 4.93
CA CYS A 99 -3.29 -3.17 4.24
C CYS A 99 -4.42 -4.19 4.28
N ASP A 100 -4.13 -5.47 4.07
CA ASP A 100 -5.12 -6.55 4.12
C ASP A 100 -5.68 -6.72 5.54
N THR A 101 -4.83 -6.71 6.56
CA THR A 101 -5.26 -6.75 7.97
C THR A 101 -6.12 -5.54 8.31
N MET A 102 -5.67 -4.33 7.97
CA MET A 102 -6.43 -3.10 8.23
C MET A 102 -7.79 -3.10 7.51
N ARG A 103 -7.84 -3.62 6.29
CA ARG A 103 -9.09 -3.78 5.54
C ARG A 103 -10.02 -4.78 6.23
N GLN A 104 -9.51 -5.94 6.66
CA GLN A 104 -10.31 -6.94 7.38
C GLN A 104 -10.86 -6.39 8.69
N GLU A 105 -10.04 -5.65 9.45
CA GLU A 105 -10.46 -4.99 10.69
C GLU A 105 -11.57 -3.97 10.42
N ALA A 106 -11.43 -3.14 9.38
CA ALA A 106 -12.46 -2.18 8.99
C ALA A 106 -13.76 -2.87 8.55
N GLU A 107 -13.67 -3.95 7.75
CA GLU A 107 -14.84 -4.73 7.33
C GLU A 107 -15.56 -5.36 8.54
N LEU A 108 -14.81 -5.87 9.51
CA LEU A 108 -15.37 -6.47 10.73
C LEU A 108 -16.03 -5.41 11.62
N TYR A 109 -15.41 -4.24 11.78
CA TYR A 109 -15.97 -3.12 12.52
C TYR A 109 -17.30 -2.63 11.91
N VAL A 110 -17.37 -2.49 10.58
CA VAL A 110 -18.60 -2.10 9.89
C VAL A 110 -19.70 -3.14 10.08
N LYS A 111 -19.37 -4.43 10.01
CA LYS A 111 -20.34 -5.51 10.26
C LYS A 111 -20.89 -5.47 11.68
N GLN A 112 -20.03 -5.30 12.69
CA GLN A 112 -20.45 -5.21 14.08
C GLN A 112 -21.39 -4.02 14.32
N GLN A 113 -21.03 -2.84 13.80
CA GLN A 113 -21.87 -1.65 13.84
C GLN A 113 -23.23 -1.88 13.17
N ALA A 114 -23.25 -2.49 11.99
CA ALA A 114 -24.49 -2.80 11.28
C ALA A 114 -25.37 -3.79 12.06
N GLU A 115 -24.78 -4.84 12.62
CA GLU A 115 -25.50 -5.82 13.46
C GLU A 115 -26.08 -5.18 14.73
N GLU A 116 -25.34 -4.27 15.37
CA GLU A 116 -25.81 -3.53 16.53
C GLU A 116 -27.03 -2.67 16.19
N VAL A 117 -26.97 -1.88 15.10
CA VAL A 117 -28.10 -1.07 14.63
C VAL A 117 -29.31 -1.92 14.29
N ILE A 118 -29.10 -3.06 13.61
CA ILE A 118 -30.18 -4.00 13.28
C ILE A 118 -30.80 -4.58 14.56
N SER A 119 -29.98 -4.94 15.55
CA SER A 119 -30.45 -5.47 16.83
C SER A 119 -31.31 -4.45 17.57
N GLN A 120 -30.84 -3.20 17.68
CA GLN A 120 -31.59 -2.10 18.30
C GLN A 120 -32.91 -1.82 17.57
N ALA A 121 -32.92 -1.88 16.23
CA ALA A 121 -34.14 -1.70 15.45
C ALA A 121 -35.15 -2.82 15.71
N ARG A 122 -34.69 -4.08 15.80
CA ARG A 122 -35.53 -5.23 16.14
C ARG A 122 -36.11 -5.12 17.54
N GLU A 123 -35.29 -4.74 18.53
CA GLU A 123 -35.74 -4.53 19.90
C GLU A 123 -36.85 -3.48 19.96
N LYS A 124 -36.63 -2.32 19.33
CA LYS A 124 -37.65 -1.26 19.25
C LYS A 124 -38.92 -1.77 18.58
N ALA A 125 -38.83 -2.47 17.45
CA ALA A 125 -39.99 -3.04 16.77
C ALA A 125 -40.79 -3.99 17.68
N LEU A 126 -40.10 -4.86 18.44
CA LEU A 126 -40.75 -5.75 19.40
C LEU A 126 -41.46 -4.98 20.53
N THR A 127 -40.84 -3.92 21.06
CA THR A 127 -41.48 -3.09 22.09
C THR A 127 -42.70 -2.34 21.54
N TYR A 128 -42.65 -1.82 20.31
CA TYR A 128 -43.80 -1.22 19.67
C TYR A 128 -44.94 -2.22 19.47
N ASP A 129 -44.64 -3.43 19.02
CA ASP A 129 -45.62 -4.51 18.88
C ASP A 129 -46.29 -4.87 20.21
N GLN A 130 -45.54 -4.86 21.33
CA GLN A 130 -46.08 -5.09 22.66
C GLN A 130 -47.01 -3.94 23.08
N ILE A 131 -46.58 -2.69 22.92
CA ILE A 131 -47.40 -1.50 23.24
C ILE A 131 -48.72 -1.50 22.45
N ILE A 132 -48.67 -1.86 21.16
CA ILE A 132 -49.88 -1.95 20.33
C ILE A 132 -50.81 -3.04 20.85
N ARG A 133 -50.29 -4.23 21.20
CA ARG A 133 -51.09 -5.32 21.79
C ARG A 133 -51.75 -4.89 23.09
N ASP A 134 -50.98 -4.31 24.01
CA ASP A 134 -51.48 -3.84 25.31
C ASP A 134 -52.54 -2.75 25.12
N ARG A 135 -52.35 -1.85 24.15
CA ARG A 135 -53.34 -0.81 23.80
C ARG A 135 -54.65 -1.41 23.28
N VAL A 136 -54.57 -2.39 22.38
CA VAL A 136 -55.76 -3.08 21.87
C VAL A 136 -56.50 -3.79 23.00
N GLU A 137 -55.78 -4.47 23.90
CA GLU A 137 -56.37 -5.15 25.04
C GLU A 137 -57.04 -4.17 26.03
N TYR A 138 -56.39 -3.03 26.31
CA TYR A 138 -56.96 -1.97 27.13
C TYR A 138 -58.25 -1.40 26.55
N LEU A 139 -58.26 -1.06 25.25
CA LEU A 139 -59.45 -0.54 24.58
C LEU A 139 -60.60 -1.55 24.58
N ARG A 140 -60.29 -2.85 24.46
CA ARG A 140 -61.28 -3.92 24.57
C ARG A 140 -61.89 -3.97 25.98
N LYS A 141 -61.06 -3.96 27.03
CA LYS A 141 -61.52 -3.93 28.43
C LYS A 141 -62.39 -2.70 28.72
N LEU A 142 -61.99 -1.53 28.20
CA LEU A 142 -62.76 -0.29 28.37
C LEU A 142 -64.13 -0.39 27.67
N LYS A 143 -64.16 -0.90 26.43
CA LYS A 143 -65.40 -1.15 25.70
C LYS A 143 -66.34 -2.08 26.47
N ASP A 144 -65.82 -3.22 26.92
CA ASP A 144 -66.60 -4.22 27.67
C ASP A 144 -67.17 -3.61 28.98
N SER A 145 -66.39 -2.74 29.65
CA SER A 145 -66.85 -2.00 30.83
C SER A 145 -67.98 -1.02 30.53
N MET A 146 -67.86 -0.23 29.46
CA MET A 146 -68.89 0.74 29.06
C MET A 146 -70.16 0.03 28.58
N GLU A 147 -70.05 -1.08 27.86
CA GLU A 147 -71.21 -1.91 27.48
C GLU A 147 -71.91 -2.49 28.72
N GLY A 148 -71.15 -2.89 29.74
CA GLY A 148 -71.70 -3.29 31.04
C GLY A 148 -72.46 -2.17 31.74
N GLU A 149 -71.89 -0.96 31.83
CA GLU A 149 -72.56 0.21 32.41
C GLU A 149 -73.82 0.60 31.64
N LEU A 150 -73.79 0.56 30.30
CA LEU A 150 -74.96 0.80 29.45
C LEU A 150 -76.06 -0.22 29.71
N SER A 151 -75.74 -1.50 29.84
CA SER A 151 -76.71 -2.55 30.18
C SER A 151 -77.42 -2.28 31.52
N VAL A 152 -76.67 -1.81 32.53
CA VAL A 152 -77.26 -1.45 33.83
C VAL A 152 -78.17 -0.22 33.70
N ILE A 153 -77.78 0.78 32.91
CA ILE A 153 -78.61 1.94 32.64
C ILE A 153 -79.90 1.52 31.92
N ASP A 154 -79.81 0.67 30.90
CA ASP A 154 -80.96 0.15 30.17
C ASP A 154 -81.91 -0.64 31.09
N GLU A 155 -81.38 -1.48 31.97
CA GLU A 155 -82.16 -2.17 33.02
C GLU A 155 -82.85 -1.19 33.98
N SER A 156 -82.15 -0.13 34.40
CA SER A 156 -82.69 0.90 35.29
C SER A 156 -83.80 1.73 34.62
N ILE A 157 -83.65 2.06 33.33
CA ILE A 157 -84.67 2.75 32.53
C ILE A 157 -85.89 1.84 32.37
N ALA A 158 -85.69 0.56 32.04
CA ALA A 158 -86.77 -0.41 31.94
C ALA A 158 -87.54 -0.55 33.27
N SER A 159 -86.82 -0.58 34.40
CA SER A 159 -87.41 -0.62 35.74
C SER A 159 -88.20 0.66 36.07
N ALA A 160 -87.66 1.85 35.78
CA ALA A 160 -88.34 3.12 35.98
C ALA A 160 -89.60 3.27 35.10
N LEU A 161 -89.56 2.80 33.85
CA LEU A 161 -90.72 2.75 32.97
C LEU A 161 -91.80 1.78 33.48
N ALA A 162 -91.39 0.62 34.02
CA ALA A 162 -92.31 -0.31 34.66
C ALA A 162 -93.01 0.32 35.88
N LEU A 163 -92.27 1.01 36.74
CA LEU A 163 -92.84 1.75 37.89
C LEU A 163 -93.83 2.85 37.47
N LYS A 164 -93.51 3.59 36.39
CA LYS A 164 -94.39 4.63 35.85
C LYS A 164 -95.69 4.05 35.25
N SER A 165 -95.64 2.81 34.75
CA SER A 165 -96.83 2.08 34.27
C SER A 165 -97.73 1.61 35.42
N GLU A 166 -97.19 1.39 36.62
CA GLU A 166 -97.95 1.04 37.82
C GLU A 166 -98.58 2.27 38.50
N GLU A 167 -97.90 3.43 38.54
CA GLU A 167 -98.48 4.67 39.08
C GLU A 167 -99.64 5.23 38.25
N GLY A 168 -99.67 4.96 36.94
CA GLY A 168 -100.77 5.34 36.04
C GLY A 168 -102.10 4.62 36.34
N ALA A 169 -102.08 3.49 37.05
CA ALA A 169 -103.28 2.73 37.39
C ALA A 169 -103.97 3.20 38.70
N GLY A 170 -103.36 4.13 39.44
CA GLY A 170 -103.78 4.55 40.79
C GLY A 170 -104.74 5.76 40.90
N LYS A 171 -105.11 6.41 39.79
CA LYS A 171 -106.12 7.51 39.79
C LYS A 171 -107.23 7.22 38.79
N LYS A 172 -108.30 6.58 39.27
CA LYS A 172 -109.60 6.52 38.58
C LYS A 172 -110.44 7.78 38.86
N ASP A 173 -111.28 8.07 37.88
CA ASP A 173 -112.55 8.82 37.91
C ASP A 173 -112.53 10.35 38.06
N GLY A 174 -113.07 11.02 37.03
CA GLY A 174 -113.64 12.36 37.14
C GLY A 174 -113.49 13.25 35.90
N GLN A 175 -114.47 13.18 34.99
CA GLN A 175 -114.93 14.24 34.05
C GLN A 175 -113.96 14.75 32.97
N GLU A 176 -114.35 15.30 31.82
CA GLU A 176 -115.55 15.37 30.98
C GLU A 176 -115.08 16.31 29.84
N GLU A 177 -115.39 15.96 28.60
CA GLU A 177 -115.43 16.76 27.36
C GLU A 177 -114.63 18.07 27.16
N THR A 178 -113.99 18.16 25.97
CA THR A 178 -114.13 19.18 24.89
C THR A 178 -112.77 19.41 24.19
N ASN A 179 -112.65 19.06 22.90
CA ASN A 179 -112.64 19.97 21.73
C ASN A 179 -111.57 21.09 21.86
N THR A 180 -110.59 21.29 20.96
CA THR A 180 -110.70 21.56 19.51
C THR A 180 -109.28 21.60 18.89
N LYS A 181 -109.16 21.29 17.60
CA LYS A 181 -108.38 21.97 16.51
C LYS A 181 -107.24 22.95 16.91
N THR A 182 -106.07 22.97 16.28
CA THR A 182 -105.76 23.30 14.85
C THR A 182 -104.22 23.15 14.69
N ASP A 183 -103.73 22.51 13.63
CA ASP A 183 -102.96 23.13 12.51
C ASP A 183 -101.48 23.37 12.87
N ASP A 184 -100.46 23.19 12.03
CA ASP A 184 -100.31 22.70 10.66
C ASP A 184 -98.79 22.56 10.41
N GLU A 185 -98.44 21.80 9.37
CA GLU A 185 -97.24 21.90 8.52
C GLU A 185 -95.85 21.89 9.21
N GLY A 186 -94.99 20.90 8.94
CA GLY A 186 -94.36 20.71 7.63
C GLY A 186 -93.04 21.50 7.61
N THR A 187 -91.90 21.07 7.06
CA THR A 187 -91.62 20.12 5.99
C THR A 187 -90.07 20.07 5.92
N GLN A 188 -89.53 18.86 5.87
CA GLN A 188 -88.44 18.35 5.00
C GLN A 188 -87.28 19.28 4.57
N GLU A 189 -86.03 18.81 4.66
CA GLU A 189 -85.23 18.13 3.61
C GLU A 189 -83.96 18.98 3.40
N SER A 190 -82.77 18.51 3.07
CA SER A 190 -82.17 17.19 2.76
C SER A 190 -80.69 17.28 3.14
#